data_AF-A0A1M7KTS7-F1
#
_entry.id   AF-A0A1M7KTS7-F1
#
_cell.length_a   1.000
_cell.length_b   1.000
_cell.length_c   1.000
_cell.angle_alpha   90.00
_cell.angle_beta   90.00
_cell.angle_gamma   90.00
#
_symmetry.space_group_name_H-M   'P 1'
#
loop_
_entity.id
_entity.type
_entity.pdbx_description
1 polymer ?
#
loop_
_entity_poly.entity_id
_entity_poly.type
_entity_poly.pdbx_seq_one_letter_code
_entity_poly.pdbx_strand_id
1 'polypeptide(L)'
;MVPVIAAPEAPVVRPLGEPDRDKIATLLKAVTNLVEAWELTNEEAAALLDVSAATWGRMKSGKYKGEIDRDKITRISLLIGIFKGLRLLFNGPLTYGWVRTANRGGLFRGKTPCEVMINGGIVAMYRVRQHIDALRGGV
;
A
#
# COMPACT_ATOMS: atom_id res chain seq x y z
N MET A 1 17.61 -54.57 1.03
CA MET A 1 17.28 -53.48 0.09
C MET A 1 16.73 -52.32 0.91
N VAL A 2 17.50 -51.24 1.06
CA VAL A 2 17.11 -50.06 1.87
C VAL A 2 16.25 -49.14 0.99
N PRO A 3 15.11 -48.62 1.46
CA PRO A 3 14.29 -47.73 0.66
C PRO A 3 15.01 -46.39 0.48
N VAL A 4 15.13 -45.95 -0.77
CA VAL A 4 15.58 -44.59 -1.11
C VAL A 4 14.47 -43.63 -0.70
N ILE A 5 14.67 -42.93 0.41
CA ILE A 5 13.81 -41.82 0.80
C ILE A 5 14.13 -40.70 -0.19
N ALA A 6 13.15 -40.35 -1.04
CA ALA A 6 13.28 -39.23 -1.95
C ALA A 6 13.62 -37.97 -1.13
N ALA A 7 14.70 -37.28 -1.51
CA ALA A 7 15.05 -36.01 -0.89
C ALA A 7 13.85 -35.05 -1.01
N PRO A 8 13.52 -34.27 0.03
CA PRO A 8 12.45 -33.30 -0.06
C PRO A 8 12.76 -32.33 -1.21
N GLU A 9 11.78 -32.13 -2.10
CA GLU A 9 11.91 -31.14 -3.18
C GLU A 9 12.26 -29.77 -2.59
N ALA A 10 13.28 -29.13 -3.16
CA ALA A 10 13.70 -27.81 -2.73
C ALA A 10 12.54 -26.81 -2.91
N PRO A 11 12.34 -25.86 -1.97
CA PRO A 11 11.26 -24.88 -2.10
C PRO A 11 11.44 -24.05 -3.37
N VAL A 12 10.50 -24.20 -4.31
CA VAL A 12 10.50 -23.45 -5.57
C VAL A 12 9.84 -22.10 -5.37
N VAL A 13 10.61 -21.02 -5.49
CA VAL A 13 10.06 -19.66 -5.57
C VAL A 13 9.41 -19.49 -6.95
N ARG A 14 8.07 -19.46 -6.97
CA ARG A 14 7.34 -19.13 -8.21
C ARG A 14 7.23 -17.61 -8.36
N PRO A 15 7.36 -17.07 -9.58
CA PRO A 15 6.94 -15.69 -9.84
C PRO A 15 5.51 -15.51 -9.34
N LEU A 16 5.20 -14.33 -8.81
CA LEU A 16 3.80 -13.93 -8.66
C LEU A 16 3.19 -13.98 -10.06
N GLY A 17 2.41 -15.02 -10.34
CA GLY A 17 1.55 -15.08 -11.52
C GLY A 17 0.55 -13.93 -11.49
N GLU A 18 -0.21 -13.76 -12.57
CA GLU A 18 -1.28 -12.77 -12.59
C GLU A 18 -2.17 -12.92 -11.35
N PRO A 19 -2.55 -11.80 -10.69
CA PRO A 19 -3.37 -11.89 -9.50
C PRO A 19 -4.71 -12.53 -9.87
N ASP A 20 -5.00 -13.68 -9.26
CA ASP A 20 -6.33 -14.27 -9.33
C ASP A 20 -7.38 -13.27 -8.77
N ARG A 21 -8.63 -13.35 -9.22
CA ARG A 21 -9.70 -12.41 -8.85
C ARG A 21 -9.86 -12.25 -7.34
N ASP A 22 -9.66 -13.32 -6.58
CA ASP A 22 -9.72 -13.30 -5.11
C ASP A 22 -8.63 -12.42 -4.50
N LYS A 23 -7.43 -12.40 -5.09
CA LYS A 23 -6.33 -11.52 -4.67
C LYS A 23 -6.67 -10.06 -4.99
N ILE A 24 -7.25 -9.79 -6.17
CA ILE A 24 -7.67 -8.44 -6.56
C ILE A 24 -8.73 -7.92 -5.59
N ALA A 25 -9.76 -8.71 -5.29
CA ALA A 25 -10.80 -8.34 -4.33
C ALA A 25 -10.21 -8.08 -2.93
N THR A 26 -9.25 -8.90 -2.50
CA THR A 26 -8.55 -8.71 -1.22
C THR A 26 -7.75 -7.42 -1.17
N LEU A 27 -7.00 -7.09 -2.24
CA LEU A 27 -6.23 -5.85 -2.35
C LEU A 27 -7.14 -4.62 -2.33
N LEU A 28 -8.25 -4.65 -3.08
CA LEU A 28 -9.23 -3.57 -3.11
C LEU A 28 -9.90 -3.35 -1.76
N LYS A 29 -10.25 -4.44 -1.06
CA LYS A 29 -10.78 -4.37 0.31
C LYS A 29 -9.76 -3.76 1.27
N ALA A 30 -8.50 -4.20 1.19
CA ALA A 30 -7.43 -3.68 2.04
C ALA A 30 -7.20 -2.18 1.84
N VAL A 31 -7.09 -1.72 0.58
CA VAL A 31 -6.88 -0.28 0.31
C VAL A 31 -8.10 0.57 0.66
N THR A 32 -9.32 0.05 0.48
CA THR A 32 -10.54 0.76 0.89
C THR A 32 -10.59 0.96 2.40
N ASN A 33 -10.32 -0.08 3.19
CA ASN A 33 -10.27 0.01 4.65
C ASN A 33 -9.17 0.96 5.13
N LEU A 34 -8.02 0.97 4.45
CA LEU A 34 -6.91 1.88 4.75
C LEU A 34 -7.29 3.35 4.49
N VAL A 35 -7.94 3.63 3.36
CA VAL A 35 -8.46 4.96 3.01
C VAL A 35 -9.43 5.46 4.06
N GLU A 36 -10.33 4.59 4.53
CA GLU A 36 -11.27 4.91 5.61
C GLU A 36 -10.57 5.16 6.93
N ALA A 37 -9.62 4.31 7.32
CA ALA A 37 -8.86 4.47 8.56
C ALA A 37 -8.02 5.75 8.59
N TRP A 38 -7.53 6.21 7.43
CA TRP A 38 -6.82 7.48 7.29
C TRP A 38 -7.73 8.66 7.00
N GLU A 39 -9.05 8.47 6.98
CA GLU A 39 -10.03 9.53 6.70
C GLU A 39 -9.71 10.30 5.41
N LEU A 40 -9.27 9.60 4.35
CA LEU A 40 -8.97 10.22 3.07
C LEU A 40 -10.25 10.44 2.26
N THR A 41 -10.28 11.50 1.46
CA THR A 41 -11.38 11.73 0.52
C THR A 41 -11.32 10.74 -0.65
N ASN A 42 -12.43 10.63 -1.39
CA ASN A 42 -12.44 9.79 -2.59
C ASN A 42 -11.49 10.32 -3.67
N GLU A 43 -11.29 11.63 -3.73
CA GLU A 43 -10.37 12.31 -4.65
C GLU A 43 -8.92 12.00 -4.27
N GLU A 44 -8.57 12.07 -2.99
CA GLU A 44 -7.25 11.69 -2.48
C GLU A 44 -6.95 10.21 -2.77
N ALA A 45 -7.90 9.33 -2.50
CA ALA A 45 -7.76 7.90 -2.76
C ALA A 45 -7.60 7.59 -4.26
N ALA A 46 -8.40 8.24 -5.11
CA ALA A 46 -8.29 8.11 -6.56
C ALA A 46 -6.92 8.59 -7.06
N ALA A 47 -6.42 9.71 -6.55
CA ALA A 47 -5.12 10.25 -6.91
C ALA A 47 -3.95 9.35 -6.46
N LEU A 48 -4.01 8.77 -5.25
CA LEU A 48 -2.99 7.84 -4.77
C LEU A 48 -2.86 6.59 -5.65
N LEU A 49 -4.00 6.09 -6.15
CA LEU A 49 -4.05 4.92 -7.04
C LEU A 49 -3.91 5.25 -8.53
N ASP A 50 -3.79 6.54 -8.88
CA ASP A 50 -3.70 7.02 -10.27
C ASP A 50 -4.86 6.53 -11.14
N VAL A 51 -6.07 6.74 -10.63
CA VAL A 51 -7.33 6.41 -11.30
C VAL A 51 -8.29 7.59 -11.26
N SER A 52 -9.29 7.59 -12.15
CA SER A 52 -10.37 8.56 -12.05
C SER A 52 -11.23 8.32 -10.81
N ALA A 53 -11.89 9.37 -10.31
CA ALA A 53 -12.84 9.28 -9.20
C ALA A 53 -13.96 8.26 -9.48
N ALA A 54 -14.42 8.16 -10.73
CA ALA A 54 -15.42 7.17 -11.14
C ALA A 54 -14.89 5.73 -11.04
N THR A 55 -13.63 5.50 -11.41
CA THR A 55 -12.99 4.19 -11.25
C THR A 55 -12.80 3.84 -9.78
N TRP A 56 -12.34 4.80 -8.96
CA TRP A 56 -12.27 4.62 -7.51
C TRP A 56 -13.63 4.27 -6.91
N GLY A 57 -14.71 4.97 -7.29
CA GLY A 57 -16.07 4.66 -6.82
C GLY A 57 -16.51 3.23 -7.14
N ARG A 58 -16.15 2.69 -8.32
CA ARG A 58 -16.39 1.28 -8.68
C ARG A 58 -15.54 0.32 -7.86
N MET A 59 -14.27 0.65 -7.63
CA MET A 59 -13.35 -0.16 -6.80
C MET A 59 -13.87 -0.24 -5.37
N LYS A 60 -14.18 0.91 -4.75
CA LYS A 60 -14.70 1.03 -3.39
C LYS A 60 -16.02 0.27 -3.19
N SER A 61 -16.91 0.29 -4.18
CA SER A 61 -18.21 -0.40 -4.13
C SER A 61 -18.16 -1.89 -4.51
N GLY A 62 -16.99 -2.44 -4.84
CA GLY A 62 -16.85 -3.82 -5.30
C GLY A 62 -17.43 -4.09 -6.68
N LYS A 63 -17.78 -3.03 -7.45
CA LYS A 63 -18.36 -3.11 -8.80
C LYS A 63 -17.30 -2.99 -9.90
N TYR A 64 -16.03 -2.87 -9.55
CA TYR A 64 -14.93 -2.79 -10.51
C TYR A 64 -14.71 -4.15 -11.19
N LYS A 65 -14.80 -4.16 -12.52
CA LYS A 65 -14.62 -5.35 -13.37
C LYS A 65 -13.36 -5.28 -14.25
N GLY A 66 -12.57 -4.22 -14.10
CA GLY A 66 -11.32 -4.06 -14.84
C GLY A 66 -10.18 -4.84 -14.20
N GLU A 67 -9.04 -4.86 -14.87
CA GLU A 67 -7.82 -5.43 -14.33
C GLU A 67 -7.13 -4.43 -13.39
N ILE A 68 -6.35 -4.96 -12.43
CA ILE A 68 -5.42 -4.17 -11.65
C ILE A 68 -4.02 -4.48 -12.17
N ASP A 69 -3.48 -3.52 -12.91
CA ASP A 69 -2.12 -3.61 -13.43
C ASP A 69 -1.05 -3.55 -12.32
N ARG A 70 0.19 -3.81 -12.71
CA ARG A 70 1.34 -3.85 -11.81
C ARG A 70 1.57 -2.51 -11.09
N ASP A 71 1.28 -1.38 -11.74
CA ASP A 71 1.45 -0.06 -11.14
C ASP A 71 0.50 0.11 -9.93
N LYS A 72 -0.79 -0.22 -10.12
CA LYS A 72 -1.79 -0.17 -9.04
C LYS A 72 -1.47 -1.14 -7.91
N ILE A 73 -1.02 -2.36 -8.22
CA ILE A 73 -0.57 -3.32 -7.19
C ILE A 73 0.58 -2.72 -6.39
N THR A 74 1.54 -2.08 -7.05
CA THR A 74 2.71 -1.48 -6.39
C THR A 74 2.29 -0.33 -5.49
N ARG A 75 1.40 0.56 -5.96
CA ARG A 75 0.84 1.65 -5.15
C ARG A 75 0.10 1.13 -3.92
N ILE A 76 -0.76 0.12 -4.08
CA ILE A 76 -1.46 -0.52 -2.96
C ILE A 76 -0.45 -1.13 -1.96
N SER A 77 0.56 -1.83 -2.46
CA SER A 77 1.61 -2.42 -1.61
C SER A 77 2.37 -1.36 -0.79
N LEU A 78 2.72 -0.22 -1.40
CA LEU A 78 3.36 0.89 -0.71
C LEU A 78 2.48 1.47 0.40
N LEU A 79 1.19 1.71 0.11
CA LEU A 79 0.23 2.21 1.09
C LEU A 79 0.07 1.26 2.26
N ILE A 80 -0.14 -0.04 1.99
CA ILE A 80 -0.25 -1.07 3.04
C ILE A 80 1.03 -1.14 3.88
N GLY A 81 2.20 -1.05 3.24
CA GLY A 81 3.48 -1.04 3.92
C GLY A 81 3.65 0.15 4.87
N ILE A 82 3.26 1.36 4.42
CA ILE A 82 3.24 2.57 5.25
C ILE A 82 2.30 2.38 6.43
N PHE A 83 1.07 1.93 6.19
CA PHE A 83 0.06 1.68 7.23
C PHE A 83 0.56 0.71 8.29
N LYS A 84 1.13 -0.42 7.88
CA LYS A 84 1.72 -1.40 8.79
C LYS A 84 2.87 -0.79 9.59
N GLY A 85 3.76 -0.04 8.93
CA GLY A 85 4.89 0.59 9.59
C GLY A 85 4.46 1.59 10.67
N LEU A 86 3.45 2.43 10.39
CA LEU A 86 2.91 3.38 11.37
C LEU A 86 2.34 2.70 12.61
N ARG A 87 1.70 1.54 12.46
CA ARG A 87 1.17 0.75 13.59
C ARG A 87 2.25 0.12 14.47
N LEU A 88 3.47 -0.02 13.96
CA LEU A 88 4.62 -0.46 14.76
C LEU A 88 5.32 0.70 15.45
N LEU A 89 5.27 1.90 14.86
CA LEU A 89 5.91 3.09 15.38
C LEU A 89 5.08 3.82 16.44
N PHE A 90 3.76 3.84 16.29
CA PHE A 90 2.86 4.65 17.12
C PHE A 90 1.78 3.79 17.78
N ASN A 91 1.43 4.17 19.02
CA ASN A 91 0.36 3.58 19.83
C ASN A 91 -0.71 4.62 20.24
N GLY A 92 -0.99 5.60 19.36
CA GLY A 92 -1.86 6.74 19.67
C GLY A 92 -2.43 7.41 18.41
N PRO A 93 -2.88 8.67 18.46
CA PRO A 93 -3.55 9.32 17.34
C PRO A 93 -2.77 9.29 16.01
N LEU A 94 -1.43 9.31 16.08
CA LEU A 94 -0.56 9.27 14.91
C LEU A 94 -0.55 7.91 14.19
N THR A 95 -1.04 6.83 14.81
CA THR A 95 -1.16 5.52 14.15
C THR A 95 -1.98 5.61 12.86
N TYR A 96 -3.01 6.46 12.85
CA TYR A 96 -3.84 6.73 11.67
C TYR A 96 -3.72 8.18 11.18
N GLY A 97 -3.49 9.14 12.08
CA GLY A 97 -3.45 10.56 11.76
C GLY A 97 -2.14 11.06 11.16
N TRP A 98 -1.04 10.29 11.22
CA TRP A 98 0.27 10.77 10.76
C TRP A 98 0.26 11.17 9.28
N VAL A 99 -0.48 10.42 8.44
CA VAL A 99 -0.56 10.70 6.99
C VAL A 99 -1.24 12.03 6.68
N ARG A 100 -2.09 12.53 7.59
CA ARG A 100 -2.78 13.82 7.53
C ARG A 100 -2.09 14.94 8.31
N THR A 101 -1.02 14.62 9.06
CA THR A 101 -0.36 15.59 9.93
C THR A 101 0.75 16.29 9.16
N ALA A 102 0.74 17.64 9.17
CA ALA A 102 1.79 18.43 8.57
C ALA A 102 3.16 18.05 9.16
N ASN A 103 4.10 17.68 8.29
CA ASN A 103 5.38 17.15 8.72
C ASN A 103 6.51 18.10 8.30
N ARG A 104 7.29 18.58 9.29
CA ARG A 104 8.40 19.52 9.06
C ARG A 104 9.72 18.83 8.68
N GLY A 105 9.75 17.50 8.62
CA GLY A 105 10.91 16.74 8.16
C GLY A 105 11.28 17.08 6.71
N GLY A 106 12.56 16.94 6.36
CA GLY A 106 13.09 17.38 5.07
C GLY A 106 12.40 16.79 3.84
N LEU A 107 11.90 15.55 3.94
CA LEU A 107 11.12 14.90 2.88
C LEU A 107 9.78 15.60 2.62
N PHE A 108 9.16 16.15 3.66
CA PHE A 108 7.78 16.65 3.61
C PHE A 108 7.69 18.17 3.49
N ARG A 109 8.73 18.91 3.92
CA ARG A 109 8.83 20.37 3.79
C ARG A 109 7.58 21.11 4.29
N GLY A 110 7.01 20.64 5.40
CA GLY A 110 5.81 21.23 6.02
C GLY A 110 4.48 20.71 5.46
N LYS A 111 4.48 19.91 4.39
CA LYS A 111 3.28 19.26 3.85
C LYS A 111 2.92 18.01 4.65
N THR A 112 1.69 17.54 4.47
CA THR A 112 1.29 16.21 4.96
C THR A 112 1.94 15.11 4.10
N PRO A 113 2.20 13.92 4.66
CA PRO A 113 2.63 12.77 3.88
C PRO A 113 1.67 12.41 2.74
N CYS A 114 0.35 12.57 2.93
CA CYS A 114 -0.64 12.36 1.87
C CYS A 114 -0.39 13.26 0.66
N GLU A 115 -0.25 14.57 0.88
CA GLU A 115 0.01 15.55 -0.18
C GLU A 115 1.32 15.25 -0.91
N VAL A 116 2.36 14.81 -0.20
CA VAL A 116 3.64 14.43 -0.81
C VAL A 116 3.48 13.21 -1.72
N MET A 117 2.75 12.19 -1.27
CA MET A 117 2.47 10.99 -2.05
C MET A 117 1.64 11.30 -3.30
N ILE A 118 0.59 12.12 -3.17
CA ILE A 118 -0.26 12.50 -4.31
C ILE A 118 0.54 13.30 -5.34
N ASN A 119 1.26 14.35 -4.90
CA ASN A 119 1.95 15.24 -5.82
C ASN A 119 3.18 14.60 -6.48
N GLY A 120 3.86 13.67 -5.80
CA GLY A 120 5.06 13.03 -6.32
C GLY A 120 4.84 11.62 -6.87
N GLY A 121 3.59 11.15 -6.88
CA GLY A 121 3.19 9.84 -7.36
C GLY A 121 3.95 8.69 -6.70
N ILE A 122 4.08 7.58 -7.44
CA ILE A 122 4.66 6.33 -6.94
C ILE A 122 6.09 6.48 -6.40
N VAL A 123 6.89 7.38 -6.97
CA VAL A 123 8.27 7.66 -6.50
C VAL A 123 8.26 8.30 -5.11
N ALA A 124 7.37 9.25 -4.87
CA ALA A 124 7.23 9.84 -3.53
C ALA A 124 6.64 8.85 -2.53
N MET A 125 5.68 8.01 -2.95
CA MET A 125 5.16 6.92 -2.11
C MET A 125 6.27 5.98 -1.65
N TYR A 126 7.19 5.62 -2.55
CA TYR A 126 8.36 4.82 -2.20
C TYR A 126 9.26 5.52 -1.17
N ARG A 127 9.55 6.81 -1.35
CA ARG A 127 10.34 7.59 -0.38
C ARG A 127 9.66 7.70 0.99
N VAL A 128 8.34 7.86 1.03
CA VAL A 128 7.58 7.87 2.29
C VAL A 128 7.65 6.50 2.96
N ARG A 129 7.52 5.41 2.19
CA ARG A 129 7.67 4.05 2.68
C ARG A 129 9.05 3.82 3.30
N GLN A 130 10.12 4.25 2.62
CA GLN A 130 11.49 4.18 3.12
C GLN A 130 11.71 5.02 4.37
N HIS A 131 11.11 6.21 4.44
CA HIS A 131 11.17 7.04 5.64
C HIS A 131 10.59 6.31 6.86
N ILE A 132 9.44 5.66 6.70
CA ILE A 132 8.83 4.83 7.77
C ILE A 132 9.69 3.60 8.09
N ASP A 133 10.32 2.98 7.09
CA ASP A 133 11.27 1.88 7.31
C ASP A 133 12.49 2.31 8.15
N ALA A 134 13.08 3.46 7.84
CA ALA A 134 14.21 4.01 8.57
C ALA A 134 13.87 4.27 10.04
N LEU A 135 12.68 4.83 10.31
CA LEU A 135 12.24 5.10 11.68
C LEU A 135 12.05 3.83 12.52
N ARG A 136 11.73 2.68 11.89
CA ARG A 136 11.60 1.39 12.59
C ARG A 136 12.91 0.60 12.67
N GLY A 137 14.05 1.20 12.30
CA GLY A 137 15.36 0.55 12.29
C GLY A 137 15.63 -0.31 11.05
N GLY A 138 14.89 -0.12 9.96
CA GLY A 138 15.16 -0.74 8.66
C GLY A 138 16.10 0.13 7.80
N VAL A 139 17.07 -0.49 7.14
CA VAL A 139 18.03 0.18 6.23
C VAL A 139 17.39 0.52 4.89
#